data_AF-A0A6G3WXV5-F1
#
_entry.id   AF-A0A6G3WXV5-F1
#
_cell.length_a   1.000
_cell.length_b   1.000
_cell.length_c   1.000
_cell.angle_alpha   90.00
_cell.angle_beta   90.00
_cell.angle_gamma   90.00
#
_symmetry.space_group_name_H-M   'P 1'
#
loop_
_entity.id
_entity.type
_entity.pdbx_description
1 polymer ?
#
loop_
_entity_poly.entity_id
_entity_poly.type
_entity_poly.pdbx_seq_one_letter_code
_entity_poly.pdbx_strand_id
1 'polypeptide(L)'
;LKCENLQRTGSFKLRGAYVRISGLTPVERAAGVVAASAGNHAQGVALASSLLGVRSTVFMPVGAPLPKVAATREYGAEVRLHGQVVDETLAAAQRYADETGAVFIHPFDHPD
;
A
#
# COMPACT_ATOMS: atom_id res chain seq x y z
N LEU A 1 -21.87 -1.35 17.77
CA LEU A 1 -21.03 -0.70 16.76
C LEU A 1 -19.65 -1.35 16.74
N LYS A 2 -19.03 -1.56 15.56
CA LYS A 2 -17.64 -2.03 15.43
C LYS A 2 -16.77 -0.87 14.90
N CYS A 3 -16.02 -0.23 15.81
CA CYS A 3 -15.35 1.05 15.55
C CYS A 3 -13.96 0.88 14.89
N GLU A 4 -13.93 0.47 13.62
CA GLU A 4 -12.67 0.29 12.85
C GLU A 4 -11.93 1.63 12.59
N ASN A 5 -12.58 2.78 12.80
CA ASN A 5 -11.94 4.09 12.78
C ASN A 5 -10.91 4.31 13.90
N LEU A 6 -10.93 3.48 14.95
CA LEU A 6 -9.95 3.53 16.03
C LEU A 6 -8.69 2.68 15.75
N GLN A 7 -8.62 2.01 14.59
CA GLN A 7 -7.41 1.30 14.16
C GLN A 7 -6.27 2.30 13.88
N ARG A 8 -5.01 1.84 13.95
CA ARG A 8 -3.81 2.69 13.80
C ARG A 8 -3.80 3.55 12.53
N THR A 9 -4.40 3.07 11.43
CA THR A 9 -4.52 3.80 10.15
C THR A 9 -5.91 4.39 9.92
N GLY A 10 -6.71 4.53 10.98
CA GLY A 10 -8.07 5.06 10.93
C GLY A 10 -9.07 4.20 10.17
N SER A 11 -8.73 2.93 9.85
CA SER A 11 -9.62 2.03 9.12
C SER A 11 -9.23 0.55 9.25
N PHE A 12 -10.12 -0.32 8.76
CA PHE A 12 -9.90 -1.77 8.74
C PHE A 12 -8.82 -2.25 7.74
N LYS A 13 -8.37 -1.40 6.79
CA LYS A 13 -7.51 -1.80 5.67
C LYS A 13 -6.14 -2.34 6.09
N LEU A 14 -5.67 -1.98 7.29
CA LEU A 14 -4.44 -2.56 7.86
C LEU A 14 -4.53 -4.10 7.99
N ARG A 15 -5.71 -4.64 8.28
CA ARG A 15 -5.88 -6.08 8.56
C ARG A 15 -5.51 -6.94 7.37
N GLY A 16 -6.16 -6.72 6.22
CA GLY A 16 -5.89 -7.48 4.99
C GLY A 16 -4.47 -7.25 4.47
N ALA A 17 -4.00 -6.00 4.49
CA ALA A 17 -2.62 -5.68 4.10
C ALA A 17 -1.60 -6.44 4.95
N TYR A 18 -1.78 -6.47 6.27
CA TYR A 18 -0.89 -7.20 7.17
C TYR A 18 -0.91 -8.70 6.90
N VAL A 19 -2.09 -9.31 6.76
CA VAL A 19 -2.21 -10.75 6.45
C VAL A 19 -1.47 -11.09 5.17
N ARG A 20 -1.77 -10.38 4.07
CA ARG A 20 -1.13 -10.63 2.76
C ARG A 20 0.38 -10.49 2.82
N ILE A 21 0.89 -9.41 3.42
CA ILE A 21 2.34 -9.14 3.49
C ILE A 21 3.02 -10.12 4.46
N SER A 22 2.34 -10.55 5.51
CA SER A 22 2.89 -11.53 6.47
C SER A 22 3.11 -12.90 5.84
N GLY A 23 2.26 -13.30 4.89
CA GLY A 23 2.35 -14.56 4.15
C GLY A 23 3.36 -14.57 2.99
N LEU A 24 4.02 -13.45 2.70
CA LEU A 24 5.03 -13.40 1.63
C LEU A 24 6.23 -14.29 1.93
N THR A 25 6.68 -14.99 0.89
CA THR A 25 7.92 -15.77 0.91
C THR A 25 9.15 -14.87 1.10
N PRO A 26 10.31 -15.41 1.51
CA PRO A 26 11.53 -14.61 1.65
C PRO A 26 11.95 -13.90 0.36
N VAL A 27 11.73 -14.52 -0.81
CA VAL A 27 12.06 -13.95 -2.12
C VAL A 27 11.15 -12.75 -2.43
N GLU A 28 9.85 -12.89 -2.23
CA GLU A 28 8.89 -11.79 -2.42
C GLU A 28 9.16 -10.64 -1.44
N ARG A 29 9.47 -10.94 -0.18
CA ARG A 29 9.81 -9.92 0.82
C ARG A 29 11.07 -9.12 0.44
N ALA A 30 12.07 -9.78 -0.13
CA ALA A 30 13.28 -9.12 -0.60
C ALA A 30 13.01 -8.19 -1.79
N ALA A 31 12.14 -8.63 -2.72
CA ALA A 31 11.69 -7.80 -3.84
C ALA A 31 10.89 -6.56 -3.37
N GLY A 32 10.17 -6.69 -2.25
CA GLY A 32 9.35 -5.64 -1.67
C GLY A 32 7.92 -5.69 -2.18
N VAL A 33 7.12 -4.70 -1.80
CA VAL A 33 5.71 -4.62 -2.19
C VAL A 33 5.37 -3.29 -2.83
N VAL A 34 4.34 -3.31 -3.67
CA VAL A 34 3.81 -2.11 -4.31
C VAL A 34 2.28 -2.08 -4.21
N ALA A 35 1.70 -0.88 -4.04
CA ALA A 35 0.26 -0.68 -4.05
C ALA A 35 -0.12 0.64 -4.74
N ALA A 36 -1.39 0.74 -5.18
CA ALA A 36 -1.98 1.98 -5.67
C ALA A 36 -3.20 2.37 -4.82
N SER A 37 -3.17 3.55 -4.19
CA SER A 37 -4.33 4.08 -3.46
C SER A 37 -4.11 5.53 -3.02
N ALA A 38 -5.15 6.36 -3.06
CA ALA A 38 -5.10 7.71 -2.51
C ALA A 38 -5.43 7.79 -0.99
N GLY A 39 -5.57 6.66 -0.27
CA GLY A 39 -6.02 6.73 1.13
C GLY A 39 -5.82 5.49 2.00
N ASN A 40 -6.90 4.92 2.53
CA ASN A 40 -6.83 3.97 3.65
C ASN A 40 -6.01 2.71 3.32
N HIS A 41 -6.07 2.23 2.07
CA HIS A 41 -5.26 1.11 1.62
C HIS A 41 -3.77 1.46 1.58
N ALA A 42 -3.42 2.64 1.05
CA ALA A 42 -2.03 3.13 1.05
C ALA A 42 -1.42 3.14 2.45
N GLN A 43 -2.15 3.67 3.44
CA GLN A 43 -1.70 3.71 4.83
C GLN A 43 -1.65 2.31 5.46
N GLY A 44 -2.62 1.45 5.14
CA GLY A 44 -2.65 0.04 5.58
C GLY A 44 -1.42 -0.73 5.09
N VAL A 45 -1.09 -0.63 3.81
CA VAL A 45 0.10 -1.26 3.21
C VAL A 45 1.37 -0.67 3.82
N ALA A 46 1.51 0.65 3.85
CA ALA A 46 2.71 1.30 4.40
C ALA A 46 3.00 0.86 5.83
N LEU A 47 1.99 0.90 6.71
CA LEU A 47 2.16 0.50 8.10
C LEU A 47 2.43 -1.01 8.23
N ALA A 48 1.71 -1.87 7.51
CA ALA A 48 1.93 -3.31 7.54
C ALA A 48 3.36 -3.68 7.10
N SER A 49 3.81 -3.09 5.98
CA SER A 49 5.16 -3.27 5.45
C SER A 49 6.24 -2.87 6.45
N SER A 50 6.11 -1.71 7.09
CA SER A 50 7.07 -1.25 8.10
C SER A 50 7.10 -2.14 9.34
N LEU A 51 5.96 -2.63 9.80
CA LEU A 51 5.90 -3.58 10.93
C LEU A 51 6.58 -4.92 10.60
N LEU A 52 6.56 -5.33 9.33
CA LEU A 52 7.09 -6.60 8.86
C LEU A 52 8.50 -6.48 8.26
N GLY A 53 9.10 -5.29 8.27
CA GLY A 53 10.43 -5.03 7.71
C GLY A 53 10.52 -5.19 6.19
N VAL A 54 9.41 -4.99 5.47
CA VAL A 54 9.35 -5.13 4.01
C VAL A 54 9.33 -3.74 3.36
N ARG A 55 10.15 -3.52 2.32
CA ARG A 55 10.12 -2.26 1.55
C ARG A 55 8.77 -2.10 0.87
N SER A 56 8.18 -0.90 0.94
CA SER A 56 6.91 -0.60 0.27
C SER A 56 7.00 0.66 -0.59
N THR A 57 6.49 0.55 -1.81
CA THR A 57 6.26 1.66 -2.73
C THR A 57 4.77 1.86 -2.92
N VAL A 58 4.26 3.08 -2.76
CA VAL A 58 2.83 3.37 -2.92
C VAL A 58 2.64 4.45 -3.98
N PHE A 59 1.92 4.10 -5.03
CA PHE A 59 1.48 5.03 -6.04
C PHE A 59 0.19 5.71 -5.57
N MET A 60 0.19 7.03 -5.58
CA MET A 60 -0.98 7.86 -5.26
C MET A 60 -1.21 8.85 -6.42
N PRO A 61 -2.47 9.21 -6.74
CA PRO A 61 -2.73 10.25 -7.74
C PRO A 61 -2.16 11.59 -7.30
N VAL A 62 -1.80 12.45 -8.25
CA VAL A 62 -1.21 13.78 -7.98
C VAL A 62 -2.14 14.65 -7.11
N GLY A 63 -3.46 14.49 -7.27
CA GLY A 63 -4.48 15.18 -6.47
C GLY A 63 -4.80 14.52 -5.11
N ALA A 64 -4.02 13.53 -4.66
CA ALA A 64 -4.26 12.89 -3.36
C ALA A 64 -4.17 13.90 -2.21
N PRO A 65 -5.08 13.85 -1.21
CA PRO A 65 -5.04 14.80 -0.09
C PRO A 65 -3.68 14.77 0.63
N LEU A 66 -3.06 15.94 0.80
CA LEU A 66 -1.72 16.07 1.41
C LEU A 66 -1.59 15.36 2.78
N PRO A 67 -2.58 15.42 3.69
CA PRO A 67 -2.47 14.68 4.96
C PRO A 67 -2.36 13.17 4.77
N LYS A 68 -3.01 12.61 3.73
CA LYS A 68 -2.93 11.17 3.44
C LYS A 68 -1.58 10.79 2.86
N VAL A 69 -1.05 11.61 1.96
CA VAL A 69 0.31 11.45 1.42
C VAL A 69 1.36 11.50 2.54
N ALA A 70 1.25 12.49 3.44
CA ALA A 70 2.14 12.65 4.57
C ALA A 70 2.09 11.43 5.51
N ALA A 71 0.90 11.00 5.94
CA ALA A 71 0.75 9.83 6.80
C ALA A 71 1.29 8.54 6.16
N THR A 72 1.08 8.34 4.85
CA THR A 72 1.64 7.17 4.14
C THR A 72 3.18 7.19 4.15
N ARG A 73 3.81 8.35 3.97
CA ARG A 73 5.27 8.50 4.08
C ARG A 73 5.77 8.29 5.51
N GLU A 74 5.06 8.84 6.51
CA GLU A 74 5.39 8.68 7.93
C GLU A 74 5.34 7.22 8.38
N TYR A 75 4.45 6.41 7.78
CA TYR A 75 4.44 4.97 7.98
C TYR A 75 5.57 4.23 7.26
N GLY A 76 6.47 4.90 6.55
CA GLY A 76 7.69 4.32 5.98
C GLY A 76 7.59 3.89 4.51
N ALA A 77 6.50 4.20 3.81
CA ALA A 77 6.40 3.90 2.38
C ALA A 77 7.08 4.98 1.51
N GLU A 78 7.68 4.53 0.41
CA GLU A 78 8.07 5.40 -0.70
C GLU A 78 6.83 5.80 -1.49
N VAL A 79 6.38 7.04 -1.35
CA VAL A 79 5.20 7.54 -2.09
C VAL A 79 5.60 8.15 -3.42
N ARG A 80 5.06 7.58 -4.50
CA ARG A 80 5.17 8.09 -5.88
C ARG A 80 3.85 8.72 -6.31
N LEU A 81 3.88 10.03 -6.58
CA LEU A 81 2.71 10.73 -7.11
C LEU A 81 2.66 10.53 -8.63
N HIS A 82 1.63 9.83 -9.12
CA HIS A 82 1.49 9.54 -10.54
C HIS A 82 0.02 9.41 -10.93
N GLY A 83 -0.32 9.94 -12.10
CA GLY A 83 -1.67 9.91 -12.64
C GLY A 83 -2.60 10.97 -12.04
N GLN A 84 -3.59 11.38 -12.83
CA GLN A 84 -4.68 12.25 -12.41
C GLN A 84 -5.86 11.45 -11.86
N VAL A 85 -6.01 10.21 -12.33
CA VAL A 85 -7.07 9.28 -11.92
C VAL A 85 -6.49 7.99 -11.35
N VAL A 86 -7.35 7.23 -10.65
CA VAL A 86 -6.96 5.99 -9.98
C VAL A 86 -6.45 4.96 -10.98
N ASP A 87 -7.05 4.85 -12.16
CA ASP A 87 -6.67 3.85 -13.17
C ASP A 87 -5.23 4.06 -13.67
N GLU A 88 -4.82 5.30 -13.90
CA GLU A 88 -3.44 5.64 -14.27
C GLU A 88 -2.46 5.31 -13.14
N THR A 89 -2.86 5.57 -11.90
CA THR A 89 -2.07 5.25 -10.69
C THR A 89 -1.88 3.75 -10.56
N LEU A 90 -2.95 2.97 -10.81
CA LEU A 90 -2.97 1.52 -10.71
C LEU A 90 -2.14 0.87 -11.83
N ALA A 91 -2.27 1.37 -13.06
CA ALA A 91 -1.44 0.93 -14.18
C ALA A 91 0.06 1.20 -13.91
N ALA A 92 0.42 2.32 -13.29
CA ALA A 92 1.81 2.61 -12.93
C ALA A 92 2.33 1.68 -11.83
N ALA A 93 1.52 1.36 -10.82
CA ALA A 93 1.89 0.39 -9.79
C ALA A 93 2.06 -1.02 -10.35
N GLN A 94 1.21 -1.44 -11.29
CA GLN A 94 1.34 -2.73 -11.94
C GLN A 94 2.61 -2.82 -12.80
N ARG A 95 2.89 -1.79 -13.62
CA ARG A 95 4.16 -1.73 -14.38
C ARG A 95 5.38 -1.80 -13.46
N TYR A 96 5.34 -1.09 -12.34
CA TYR A 96 6.42 -1.14 -11.35
C TYR A 96 6.58 -2.55 -10.75
N ALA A 97 5.49 -3.25 -10.47
CA ALA A 97 5.53 -4.65 -10.03
C ALA A 97 6.21 -5.53 -11.08
N ASP A 98 5.81 -5.40 -12.35
CA ASP A 98 6.34 -6.19 -13.46
C ASP A 98 7.84 -5.91 -13.69
N GLU A 99 8.28 -4.65 -13.58
CA GLU A 99 9.66 -4.22 -13.80
C GLU A 99 10.61 -4.60 -12.64
N THR A 100 10.13 -4.57 -11.40
CA THR A 100 10.98 -4.73 -10.20
C THR A 100 10.84 -6.07 -9.51
N GLY A 101 9.80 -6.85 -9.86
CA GLY A 101 9.42 -8.07 -9.15
C GLY A 101 8.75 -7.82 -7.80
N ALA A 102 8.45 -6.55 -7.44
CA ALA A 102 7.73 -6.23 -6.22
C ALA A 102 6.30 -6.82 -6.27
N VAL A 103 5.82 -7.34 -5.15
CA VAL A 103 4.47 -7.93 -5.10
C VAL A 103 3.42 -6.84 -5.05
N PHE A 104 2.49 -6.86 -6.02
CA PHE A 104 1.35 -5.95 -6.02
C PHE A 104 0.32 -6.34 -4.95
N ILE A 105 0.09 -5.44 -3.99
CA ILE A 105 -0.89 -5.63 -2.92
C ILE A 105 -2.22 -5.00 -3.34
N HIS A 106 -3.07 -5.84 -3.90
CA HIS A 106 -4.38 -5.41 -4.37
C HIS A 106 -5.26 -4.91 -3.20
N PRO A 107 -6.06 -3.83 -3.38
CA PRO A 107 -6.86 -3.24 -2.30
C PRO A 107 -8.03 -4.09 -1.77
N PHE A 108 -8.47 -5.11 -2.51
CA PHE A 108 -9.59 -5.99 -2.12
C PHE A 108 -9.63 -7.34 -2.86
N ASP A 109 -9.34 -7.36 -4.15
CA ASP A 109 -9.32 -8.56 -4.99
C ASP A 109 -8.07 -9.44 -4.74
N HIS A 110 -8.06 -10.11 -3.59
CA HIS A 110 -7.15 -11.19 -3.27
C HIS A 110 -7.87 -12.17 -2.34
N PRO A 111 -7.67 -13.50 -2.48
CA PRO A 111 -8.35 -14.49 -1.63
C PRO A 111 -7.94 -14.48 -0.15
N ASP A 112 -6.92 -13.70 0.22
CA ASP A 112 -6.41 -13.58 1.59
C ASP A 112 -7.06 -12.38 2.32
#